data_AF-H5YJV7-F1
#
_entry.id   AF-H5YJV7-F1
#
_cell.length_a   1.000
_cell.length_b   1.000
_cell.length_c   1.000
_cell.angle_alpha   90.00
_cell.angle_beta   90.00
_cell.angle_gamma   90.00
#
_symmetry.space_group_name_H-M   'P 1'
#
loop_
_entity.id
_entity.type
_entity.pdbx_description
1 polymer ?
#
loop_
_entity_poly.entity_id
_entity_poly.type
_entity_poly.pdbx_seq_one_letter_code
_entity_poly.pdbx_strand_id
1 'polypeptide(L)'
;MARPSTSSTAARIKLAARRNALPGRLSPGMVCDTAFRIIARRHLAAVLAQHDGTCRGDPEALHQIRIALTHLRTAIRFFSPMVDDALRPEVWTELKWLNSQLGMVRDLDVAIERVIAESGGELTVIAELQHWDEKRAESHRQLARALQSARYRRLVEQTSAWIESGPWSTRRSKEAIRLRRCTLADHATAKLTEWERTLLKKARKLRKLDVGKRHKLRLLNKRLTYSIESLEDLFADESLTKQKSILKQLRKAQKSLGQLNDDARGQTLAASLNEAVPEAGIRFLNRKREKKLLRTASRAYRKLDKAKPFRSADLAPNAEPED
;
A
#
# COMPACT_ATOMS: atom_id res chain seq x y z
N MET A 1 -32.14 -3.49 -33.38
CA MET A 1 -31.48 -2.91 -32.18
C MET A 1 -30.86 -4.04 -31.36
N ALA A 2 -29.55 -4.25 -31.49
CA ALA A 2 -28.84 -5.34 -30.81
C ALA A 2 -28.31 -4.87 -29.45
N ARG A 3 -28.69 -5.56 -28.36
CA ARG A 3 -28.19 -5.29 -27.00
C ARG A 3 -26.71 -5.69 -26.91
N PRO A 4 -25.80 -4.86 -26.35
CA PRO A 4 -24.41 -5.25 -26.18
C PRO A 4 -24.27 -6.27 -25.05
N SER A 5 -23.70 -7.42 -25.39
CA SER A 5 -23.46 -8.58 -24.53
C SER A 5 -22.38 -8.32 -23.46
N THR A 6 -22.81 -7.93 -22.26
CA THR A 6 -21.97 -7.81 -21.06
C THR A 6 -21.32 -9.14 -20.62
N SER A 7 -21.90 -10.27 -21.05
CA SER A 7 -21.43 -11.64 -20.75
C SER A 7 -20.03 -11.97 -21.34
N SER A 8 -19.70 -11.43 -22.52
CA SER A 8 -18.47 -11.78 -23.26
C SER A 8 -17.19 -11.23 -22.61
N THR A 9 -17.28 -10.06 -21.96
CA THR A 9 -16.12 -9.42 -21.30
C THR A 9 -15.79 -10.10 -19.97
N ALA A 10 -16.80 -10.41 -19.16
CA ALA A 10 -16.63 -11.14 -17.91
C ALA A 10 -16.07 -12.57 -18.14
N ALA A 11 -16.52 -13.24 -19.20
CA ALA A 11 -16.00 -14.55 -19.61
C ALA A 11 -14.53 -14.50 -20.06
N ARG A 12 -14.14 -13.48 -20.83
CA ARG A 12 -12.72 -13.27 -21.21
C ARG A 12 -11.81 -12.95 -20.02
N ILE A 13 -12.29 -12.16 -19.07
CA ILE A 13 -11.58 -11.87 -17.80
C ILE A 13 -11.43 -13.15 -16.97
N LYS A 14 -12.48 -13.98 -16.87
CA LYS A 14 -12.44 -15.29 -16.18
C LYS A 14 -11.49 -16.29 -16.85
N LEU A 15 -11.42 -16.31 -18.18
CA LEU A 15 -10.55 -17.23 -18.93
C LEU A 15 -9.07 -16.84 -18.84
N ALA A 16 -8.76 -15.52 -18.84
CA ALA A 16 -7.41 -15.01 -18.57
C ALA A 16 -6.97 -15.25 -17.11
N ALA A 17 -7.90 -15.23 -16.17
CA ALA A 17 -7.64 -15.59 -14.77
C ALA A 17 -7.36 -17.10 -14.59
N ARG A 18 -8.04 -17.98 -15.34
CA ARG A 18 -7.85 -19.44 -15.24
C ARG A 18 -6.57 -19.96 -15.88
N ARG A 19 -6.02 -19.30 -16.91
CA ARG A 19 -4.70 -19.65 -17.49
C ARG A 19 -3.50 -19.24 -16.62
N ASN A 20 -3.72 -18.46 -15.55
CA ASN A 20 -2.73 -18.00 -14.57
C ASN A 20 -2.82 -18.78 -13.23
N ALA A 21 -3.16 -20.07 -13.30
CA ALA A 21 -3.36 -20.89 -12.11
C ALA A 21 -2.05 -21.08 -11.32
N LEU A 22 -2.16 -20.79 -10.00
CA LEU A 22 -1.16 -20.68 -8.95
C LEU A 22 -0.31 -19.38 -9.01
N PRO A 23 -0.38 -18.49 -7.99
CA PRO A 23 0.61 -17.43 -7.88
C PRO A 23 1.96 -18.10 -7.67
N GLY A 24 2.81 -18.08 -8.69
CA GLY A 24 4.14 -18.69 -8.62
C GLY A 24 4.81 -18.27 -7.31
N ARG A 25 5.17 -19.26 -6.48
CA ARG A 25 5.98 -19.01 -5.29
C ARG A 25 7.26 -18.33 -5.75
N LEU A 26 7.66 -17.26 -5.07
CA LEU A 26 8.92 -16.60 -5.40
C LEU A 26 10.07 -17.53 -5.01
N SER A 27 11.10 -17.61 -5.84
CA SER A 27 12.35 -18.29 -5.50
C SER A 27 13.50 -17.29 -5.45
N PRO A 28 14.50 -17.48 -4.55
CA PRO A 28 15.63 -16.56 -4.41
C PRO A 28 16.40 -16.32 -5.72
N GLY A 29 16.63 -17.39 -6.50
CA GLY A 29 17.36 -17.35 -7.77
C GLY A 29 16.54 -16.84 -8.97
N MET A 30 15.25 -16.57 -8.80
CA MET A 30 14.40 -16.06 -9.88
C MET A 30 14.92 -14.71 -10.38
N VAL A 31 14.93 -14.52 -11.70
CA VAL A 31 15.26 -13.22 -12.30
C VAL A 31 14.20 -12.16 -11.94
N CYS A 32 14.65 -10.93 -11.72
CA CYS A 32 13.80 -9.86 -11.21
C CYS A 32 12.61 -9.52 -12.11
N ASP A 33 12.72 -9.64 -13.44
CA ASP A 33 11.59 -9.37 -14.34
C ASP A 33 10.40 -10.32 -14.12
N THR A 34 10.68 -11.60 -13.91
CA THR A 34 9.70 -12.65 -13.61
C THR A 34 9.09 -12.41 -12.24
N ALA A 35 9.92 -12.09 -11.24
CA ALA A 35 9.47 -11.75 -9.90
C ALA A 35 8.54 -10.53 -9.89
N PHE A 36 8.88 -9.47 -10.64
CA PHE A 36 8.03 -8.28 -10.76
C PHE A 36 6.66 -8.63 -11.33
N ARG A 37 6.61 -9.42 -12.42
CA ARG A 37 5.35 -9.85 -13.04
C ARG A 37 4.48 -10.61 -12.05
N ILE A 38 5.06 -11.60 -11.34
CA ILE A 38 4.35 -12.39 -10.34
C ILE A 38 3.77 -11.51 -9.23
N ILE A 39 4.61 -10.67 -8.60
CA ILE A 39 4.20 -9.80 -7.49
C ILE A 39 3.14 -8.80 -7.95
N ALA A 40 3.36 -8.12 -9.08
CA ALA A 40 2.44 -7.10 -9.57
C ALA A 40 1.10 -7.71 -10.01
N ARG A 41 1.11 -8.86 -10.69
CA ARG A 41 -0.10 -9.60 -11.07
C ARG A 41 -0.88 -10.05 -9.84
N ARG A 42 -0.21 -10.61 -8.82
CA ARG A 42 -0.83 -11.04 -7.55
C ARG A 42 -1.63 -9.90 -6.92
N HIS A 43 -1.01 -8.72 -6.81
CA HIS A 43 -1.65 -7.55 -6.20
C HIS A 43 -2.74 -6.92 -7.08
N LEU A 44 -2.56 -6.90 -8.40
CA LEU A 44 -3.62 -6.47 -9.32
C LEU A 44 -4.83 -7.41 -9.25
N ALA A 45 -4.61 -8.73 -9.20
CA ALA A 45 -5.67 -9.71 -9.03
C ALA A 45 -6.41 -9.54 -7.69
N ALA A 46 -5.69 -9.23 -6.60
CA ALA A 46 -6.31 -8.94 -5.31
C ALA A 46 -7.18 -7.67 -5.33
N VAL A 47 -6.80 -6.64 -6.09
CA VAL A 47 -7.66 -5.47 -6.34
C VAL A 47 -8.95 -5.89 -7.06
N LEU A 48 -8.84 -6.73 -8.09
CA LEU A 48 -9.99 -7.18 -8.87
C LEU A 48 -10.93 -8.10 -8.08
N ALA A 49 -10.38 -8.96 -7.21
CA ALA A 49 -11.15 -9.89 -6.40
C ALA A 49 -12.14 -9.20 -5.45
N GLN A 50 -11.81 -7.97 -5.02
CA GLN A 50 -12.58 -7.18 -4.06
C GLN A 50 -13.45 -6.11 -4.72
N HIS A 51 -13.49 -6.08 -6.06
CA HIS A 51 -14.22 -5.08 -6.85
C HIS A 51 -15.71 -5.05 -6.48
N ASP A 52 -16.40 -6.19 -6.59
CA ASP A 52 -17.85 -6.26 -6.38
C ASP A 52 -18.24 -5.94 -4.93
N GLY A 53 -17.46 -6.41 -3.96
CA GLY A 53 -17.66 -6.10 -2.55
C GLY A 53 -17.55 -4.60 -2.29
N THR A 54 -16.51 -3.96 -2.84
CA THR A 54 -16.31 -2.50 -2.72
C THR A 54 -17.45 -1.73 -3.40
N CYS A 55 -17.91 -2.15 -4.58
CA CYS A 55 -19.07 -1.53 -5.25
C CYS A 55 -20.36 -1.61 -4.43
N ARG A 56 -20.52 -2.68 -3.63
CA ARG A 56 -21.68 -2.90 -2.74
C ARG A 56 -21.53 -2.21 -1.37
N GLY A 57 -20.41 -1.54 -1.10
CA GLY A 57 -20.18 -0.85 0.16
C GLY A 57 -19.65 -1.71 1.29
N ASP A 58 -19.06 -2.86 0.99
CA ASP A 58 -18.32 -3.65 1.98
C ASP A 58 -17.04 -2.90 2.39
N PRO A 59 -16.92 -2.46 3.66
CA PRO A 59 -15.75 -1.74 4.15
C PRO A 59 -14.47 -2.60 4.16
N GLU A 60 -14.59 -3.91 4.36
CA GLU A 60 -13.45 -4.82 4.36
C GLU A 60 -12.94 -5.02 2.94
N ALA A 61 -13.82 -5.22 1.97
CA ALA A 61 -13.44 -5.29 0.55
C ALA A 61 -12.71 -4.00 0.12
N LEU A 62 -13.21 -2.82 0.51
CA LEU A 62 -12.56 -1.54 0.26
C LEU A 62 -11.17 -1.49 0.89
N HIS A 63 -11.05 -1.92 2.15
CA HIS A 63 -9.78 -1.98 2.86
C HIS A 63 -8.77 -2.87 2.14
N GLN A 64 -9.19 -4.05 1.70
CA GLN A 64 -8.37 -5.00 0.96
C GLN A 64 -7.91 -4.45 -0.40
N ILE A 65 -8.77 -3.77 -1.17
CA ILE A 65 -8.34 -3.07 -2.40
C ILE A 65 -7.24 -2.06 -2.06
N ARG A 66 -7.38 -1.27 -0.99
CA ARG A 66 -6.39 -0.25 -0.62
C ARG A 66 -5.04 -0.88 -0.24
N ILE A 67 -5.06 -2.00 0.47
CA ILE A 67 -3.86 -2.76 0.79
C ILE A 67 -3.21 -3.23 -0.52
N ALA A 68 -3.94 -3.99 -1.34
CA ALA A 68 -3.43 -4.54 -2.59
C ALA A 68 -2.87 -3.46 -3.53
N LEU A 69 -3.56 -2.34 -3.68
CA LEU A 69 -3.10 -1.19 -4.48
C LEU A 69 -1.83 -0.56 -3.92
N THR A 70 -1.70 -0.50 -2.58
CA THR A 70 -0.47 -0.01 -1.94
C THR A 70 0.70 -0.97 -2.16
N HIS A 71 0.47 -2.27 -2.11
CA HIS A 71 1.47 -3.28 -2.45
C HIS A 71 1.89 -3.19 -3.92
N LEU A 72 0.95 -3.12 -4.86
CA LEU A 72 1.24 -2.97 -6.29
C LEU A 72 2.11 -1.73 -6.56
N ARG A 73 1.72 -0.58 -6.01
CA ARG A 73 2.49 0.67 -6.13
C ARG A 73 3.86 0.58 -5.46
N THR A 74 4.00 -0.22 -4.41
CA THR A 74 5.28 -0.47 -3.74
C THR A 74 6.16 -1.36 -4.61
N ALA A 75 5.62 -2.43 -5.21
CA ALA A 75 6.34 -3.29 -6.14
C ALA A 75 6.90 -2.49 -7.33
N ILE A 76 6.09 -1.65 -7.98
CA ILE A 76 6.53 -0.78 -9.08
C ILE A 76 7.70 0.15 -8.66
N ARG A 77 7.74 0.55 -7.39
CA ARG A 77 8.84 1.37 -6.85
C ARG A 77 10.06 0.55 -6.45
N PHE A 78 9.84 -0.64 -5.92
CA PHE A 78 10.89 -1.56 -5.52
C PHE A 78 11.76 -1.96 -6.70
N PHE A 79 11.15 -2.12 -7.88
CA PHE A 79 11.81 -2.45 -9.12
C PHE A 79 12.16 -1.22 -10.00
N SER A 80 12.16 -0.01 -9.42
CA SER A 80 12.09 1.27 -10.16
C SER A 80 13.20 1.64 -11.14
N PRO A 81 14.42 1.09 -11.20
CA PRO A 81 15.26 1.34 -12.37
C PRO A 81 14.97 0.36 -13.51
N MET A 82 14.47 -0.85 -13.23
CA MET A 82 14.35 -1.92 -14.22
C MET A 82 13.03 -1.89 -15.00
N VAL A 83 11.98 -1.30 -14.40
CA VAL A 83 10.66 -1.09 -15.02
C VAL A 83 10.45 0.36 -15.46
N ASP A 84 11.53 1.14 -15.59
CA ASP A 84 11.42 2.55 -15.94
C ASP A 84 11.20 2.77 -17.43
N ASP A 85 10.32 3.70 -17.75
CA ASP A 85 9.03 3.44 -18.38
C ASP A 85 8.51 4.67 -19.13
N ALA A 86 8.11 4.65 -20.41
CA ALA A 86 7.42 5.79 -21.03
C ALA A 86 5.93 5.79 -20.68
N LEU A 87 5.34 4.60 -20.52
CA LEU A 87 3.96 4.37 -20.08
C LEU A 87 3.84 4.32 -18.55
N ARG A 88 4.93 4.05 -17.83
CA ARG A 88 4.94 3.98 -16.36
C ARG A 88 4.35 5.23 -15.69
N PRO A 89 4.65 6.48 -16.11
CA PRO A 89 4.01 7.67 -15.55
C PRO A 89 2.49 7.70 -15.72
N GLU A 90 1.97 7.22 -16.85
CA GLU A 90 0.54 7.12 -17.12
C GLU A 90 -0.11 6.08 -16.20
N VAL A 91 0.44 4.86 -16.15
CA VAL A 91 0.00 3.80 -15.23
C VAL A 91 0.03 4.29 -13.78
N TRP A 92 1.10 4.97 -13.39
CA TRP A 92 1.25 5.50 -12.04
C TRP A 92 0.21 6.57 -11.68
N THR A 93 -0.19 7.38 -12.66
CA THR A 93 -1.23 8.41 -12.54
C THR A 93 -2.60 7.78 -12.38
N GLU A 94 -2.92 6.76 -13.16
CA GLU A 94 -4.20 6.04 -13.02
C GLU A 94 -4.29 5.29 -11.68
N LEU A 95 -3.21 4.63 -11.24
CA LEU A 95 -3.16 4.02 -9.89
C LEU A 95 -3.28 5.06 -8.76
N LYS A 96 -2.79 6.30 -8.97
CA LYS A 96 -2.99 7.40 -8.03
C LYS A 96 -4.45 7.85 -8.00
N TRP A 97 -5.07 7.98 -9.16
CA TRP A 97 -6.48 8.33 -9.28
C TRP A 97 -7.35 7.31 -8.53
N LEU A 98 -7.20 6.01 -8.77
CA LEU A 98 -7.95 4.98 -8.05
C LEU A 98 -7.71 5.05 -6.53
N ASN A 99 -6.46 5.22 -6.11
CA ASN A 99 -6.13 5.36 -4.68
C ASN A 99 -6.79 6.60 -4.04
N SER A 100 -7.00 7.68 -4.81
CA SER A 100 -7.68 8.89 -4.33
C SER A 100 -9.17 8.65 -4.13
N GLN A 101 -9.85 7.96 -5.07
CA GLN A 101 -11.27 7.61 -4.96
C GLN A 101 -11.52 6.76 -3.71
N LEU A 102 -10.70 5.73 -3.51
CA LEU A 102 -10.76 4.88 -2.31
C LEU A 102 -10.42 5.64 -1.02
N GLY A 103 -9.60 6.70 -1.13
CA GLY A 103 -9.17 7.53 -0.01
C GLY A 103 -10.30 8.37 0.56
N MET A 104 -11.17 8.92 -0.30
CA MET A 104 -12.27 9.78 0.11
C MET A 104 -13.22 9.06 1.09
N VAL A 105 -13.56 7.80 0.80
CA VAL A 105 -14.42 6.99 1.67
C VAL A 105 -13.66 6.58 2.95
N ARG A 106 -12.43 6.06 2.82
CA ARG A 106 -11.68 5.57 3.99
C ARG A 106 -11.31 6.67 4.98
N ASP A 107 -11.03 7.87 4.50
CA ASP A 107 -10.71 9.00 5.38
C ASP A 107 -11.94 9.38 6.23
N LEU A 108 -13.16 9.27 5.69
CA LEU A 108 -14.41 9.43 6.45
C LEU A 108 -14.64 8.26 7.41
N ASP A 109 -14.47 7.00 6.97
CA ASP A 109 -14.61 5.83 7.86
C ASP A 109 -13.72 5.97 9.10
N VAL A 110 -12.43 6.30 8.90
CA VAL A 110 -11.47 6.43 9.99
C VAL A 110 -11.80 7.61 10.89
N ALA A 111 -12.29 8.71 10.34
CA ALA A 111 -12.69 9.87 11.14
C ALA A 111 -13.93 9.58 12.00
N ILE A 112 -14.94 8.91 11.44
CA ILE A 112 -16.16 8.49 12.16
C ILE A 112 -15.80 7.48 13.26
N GLU A 113 -15.06 6.41 12.92
CA GLU A 113 -14.53 5.42 13.89
C GLU A 113 -13.80 6.13 15.05
N ARG A 114 -13.07 7.19 14.73
CA ARG A 114 -12.30 7.97 15.71
C ARG A 114 -13.17 8.81 16.63
N VAL A 115 -14.16 9.51 16.10
CA VAL A 115 -15.09 10.33 16.89
C VAL A 115 -15.86 9.46 17.88
N ILE A 116 -16.40 8.33 17.41
CA ILE A 116 -17.12 7.36 18.25
C ILE A 116 -16.23 6.83 19.39
N ALA A 117 -14.97 6.49 19.08
CA ALA A 117 -14.04 5.99 20.09
C ALA A 117 -13.64 7.04 21.15
N GLU A 118 -13.76 8.34 20.85
CA GLU A 118 -13.41 9.43 21.77
C GLU A 118 -14.59 9.95 22.59
N SER A 119 -15.82 9.78 22.11
CA SER A 119 -17.05 10.12 22.83
C SER A 119 -17.48 9.06 23.84
N GLY A 120 -16.87 7.87 23.82
CA GLY A 120 -17.30 6.76 24.67
C GLY A 120 -18.69 6.24 24.31
N GLY A 121 -19.22 6.57 23.13
CA GLY A 121 -20.54 6.15 22.67
C GLY A 121 -21.71 7.02 23.15
N GLU A 122 -21.46 8.25 23.60
CA GLU A 122 -22.52 9.22 23.95
C GLU A 122 -23.49 9.46 22.77
N LEU A 123 -24.80 9.34 23.03
CA LEU A 123 -25.87 9.41 22.02
C LEU A 123 -25.96 10.78 21.34
N THR A 124 -25.60 11.87 22.03
CA THR A 124 -25.55 13.23 21.48
C THR A 124 -24.54 13.35 20.35
N VAL A 125 -23.36 12.75 20.51
CA VAL A 125 -22.31 12.72 19.48
C VAL A 125 -22.73 11.84 18.28
N ILE A 126 -23.55 10.81 18.50
CA ILE A 126 -24.08 9.98 17.41
C ILE A 126 -25.07 10.79 16.55
N ALA A 127 -25.88 11.67 17.15
CA ALA A 127 -26.77 12.56 16.41
C ALA A 127 -25.99 13.60 15.57
N GLU A 128 -24.84 14.09 16.07
CA GLU A 128 -23.97 15.03 15.34
C GLU A 128 -23.27 14.41 14.12
N LEU A 129 -23.19 13.08 14.03
CA LEU A 129 -22.55 12.37 12.92
C LEU A 129 -23.43 12.20 11.67
N GLN A 130 -24.69 12.61 11.70
CA GLN A 130 -25.61 12.46 10.55
C GLN A 130 -25.02 13.04 9.25
N HIS A 131 -24.51 14.28 9.30
CA HIS A 131 -23.87 14.93 8.14
C HIS A 131 -22.61 14.18 7.65
N TRP A 132 -21.88 13.51 8.55
CA TRP A 132 -20.72 12.70 8.20
C TRP A 132 -21.13 11.41 7.49
N ASP A 133 -22.18 10.75 7.98
CA ASP A 133 -22.72 9.54 7.36
C ASP A 133 -23.32 9.82 5.97
N GLU A 134 -24.00 10.96 5.79
CA GLU A 134 -24.47 11.41 4.48
C GLU A 134 -23.29 11.63 3.51
N LYS A 135 -22.24 12.31 3.98
CA LYS A 135 -21.04 12.53 3.17
C LYS A 135 -20.32 11.24 2.83
N ARG A 136 -20.27 10.29 3.76
CA ARG A 136 -19.72 8.95 3.58
C ARG A 136 -20.51 8.18 2.53
N ALA A 137 -21.84 8.17 2.63
CA ALA A 137 -22.72 7.54 1.66
C ALA A 137 -22.56 8.15 0.25
N GLU A 138 -22.46 9.48 0.15
CA GLU A 138 -22.21 10.15 -1.14
C GLU A 138 -20.84 9.80 -1.71
N SER A 139 -19.78 9.82 -0.89
CA SER A 139 -18.43 9.42 -1.30
C SER A 139 -18.40 7.97 -1.76
N HIS A 140 -19.17 7.09 -1.11
CA HIS A 140 -19.32 5.71 -1.52
C HIS A 140 -20.03 5.59 -2.88
N ARG A 141 -21.13 6.33 -3.12
CA ARG A 141 -21.80 6.38 -4.43
C ARG A 141 -20.86 6.87 -5.54
N GLN A 142 -20.00 7.82 -5.25
CA GLN A 142 -18.98 8.30 -6.20
C GLN A 142 -17.92 7.24 -6.49
N LEU A 143 -17.43 6.56 -5.44
CA LEU A 143 -16.50 5.44 -5.59
C LEU A 143 -17.10 4.31 -6.44
N ALA A 144 -18.34 3.90 -6.17
CA ALA A 144 -19.02 2.87 -6.93
C ALA A 144 -19.17 3.25 -8.41
N ARG A 145 -19.55 4.50 -8.70
CA ARG A 145 -19.58 5.05 -10.07
C ARG A 145 -18.19 5.03 -10.73
N ALA A 146 -17.14 5.41 -10.00
CA ALA A 146 -15.78 5.40 -10.50
C ALA A 146 -15.30 3.97 -10.83
N LEU A 147 -15.58 2.99 -9.98
CA LEU A 147 -15.25 1.58 -10.21
C LEU A 147 -16.01 0.98 -11.40
N GLN A 148 -17.24 1.41 -11.65
CA GLN A 148 -18.04 0.97 -12.81
C GLN A 148 -17.70 1.71 -14.12
N SER A 149 -16.84 2.72 -14.06
CA SER A 149 -16.55 3.59 -15.21
C SER A 149 -15.69 2.91 -16.28
N ALA A 150 -15.77 3.44 -17.52
CA ALA A 150 -14.85 3.06 -18.59
C ALA A 150 -13.37 3.38 -18.24
N ARG A 151 -13.13 4.41 -17.42
CA ARG A 151 -11.79 4.77 -16.95
C ARG A 151 -11.18 3.68 -16.07
N TYR A 152 -11.94 3.12 -15.13
CA TYR A 152 -11.46 2.02 -14.30
C TYR A 152 -11.14 0.77 -15.12
N ARG A 153 -12.01 0.40 -16.07
CA ARG A 153 -11.74 -0.72 -16.99
C ARG A 153 -10.44 -0.51 -17.77
N ARG A 154 -10.26 0.68 -18.35
CA ARG A 154 -9.03 1.05 -19.06
C ARG A 154 -7.80 1.01 -18.14
N LEU A 155 -7.89 1.50 -16.91
CA LEU A 155 -6.81 1.42 -15.92
C LEU A 155 -6.38 -0.03 -15.71
N VAL A 156 -7.33 -0.94 -15.50
CA VAL A 156 -7.06 -2.37 -15.26
C VAL A 156 -6.39 -2.99 -16.48
N GLU A 157 -6.94 -2.78 -17.67
CA GLU A 157 -6.42 -3.29 -18.94
C GLU A 157 -4.99 -2.78 -19.22
N GLN A 158 -4.78 -1.46 -19.13
CA GLN A 158 -3.48 -0.83 -19.35
C GLN A 158 -2.45 -1.29 -18.32
N THR A 159 -2.82 -1.35 -17.03
CA THR A 159 -1.92 -1.81 -15.98
C THR A 159 -1.55 -3.27 -16.16
N SER A 160 -2.51 -4.13 -16.50
CA SER A 160 -2.27 -5.54 -16.76
C SER A 160 -1.36 -5.73 -17.97
N ALA A 161 -1.67 -5.09 -19.10
CA ALA A 161 -0.85 -5.19 -20.32
C ALA A 161 0.58 -4.66 -20.09
N TRP A 162 0.71 -3.57 -19.33
CA TRP A 162 2.01 -3.01 -18.96
C TRP A 162 2.80 -3.93 -18.05
N ILE A 163 2.18 -4.58 -17.06
CA ILE A 163 2.84 -5.61 -16.23
C ILE A 163 3.29 -6.81 -17.08
N GLU A 164 2.50 -7.22 -18.09
CA GLU A 164 2.80 -8.42 -18.89
C GLU A 164 3.69 -8.18 -20.11
N SER A 165 3.79 -6.97 -20.63
CA SER A 165 4.52 -6.73 -21.88
C SER A 165 4.89 -5.28 -22.10
N GLY A 166 4.92 -4.47 -21.02
CA GLY A 166 5.24 -3.06 -21.13
C GLY A 166 6.59 -2.81 -21.81
N PRO A 167 6.79 -1.64 -22.44
CA PRO A 167 8.03 -1.28 -23.13
C PRO A 167 9.29 -1.39 -22.25
N TRP A 168 9.15 -1.40 -20.92
CA TRP A 168 10.25 -1.74 -20.04
C TRP A 168 10.89 -3.08 -20.42
N SER A 169 10.12 -4.10 -20.81
CA SER A 169 10.60 -5.48 -21.00
C SER A 169 11.52 -5.68 -22.22
N THR A 170 11.39 -4.87 -23.28
CA THR A 170 11.95 -5.19 -24.60
C THR A 170 13.32 -4.58 -24.93
N ARG A 171 13.74 -3.43 -24.36
CA ARG A 171 15.14 -2.90 -24.28
C ARG A 171 15.10 -1.38 -24.00
N ARG A 172 15.86 -0.88 -23.02
CA ARG A 172 15.93 0.57 -22.70
C ARG A 172 17.33 1.06 -22.37
N SER A 173 17.99 0.44 -21.40
CA SER A 173 19.37 0.77 -21.02
C SER A 173 20.12 -0.47 -20.56
N LYS A 174 21.46 -0.46 -20.64
CA LYS A 174 22.32 -1.54 -20.16
C LYS A 174 22.05 -1.85 -18.68
N GLU A 175 21.84 -0.81 -17.87
CA GLU A 175 21.55 -0.96 -16.44
C GLU A 175 20.18 -1.61 -16.17
N ALA A 176 19.13 -1.20 -16.90
CA ALA A 176 17.81 -1.83 -16.74
C ALA A 176 17.84 -3.30 -17.16
N ILE A 177 18.60 -3.66 -18.19
CA ILE A 177 18.80 -5.05 -18.62
C ILE A 177 19.53 -5.85 -17.53
N ARG A 178 20.62 -5.29 -16.97
CA ARG A 178 21.38 -5.91 -15.88
C ARG A 178 20.48 -6.19 -14.67
N LEU A 179 19.75 -5.18 -14.20
CA LEU A 179 18.86 -5.31 -13.04
C LEU A 179 17.72 -6.30 -13.27
N ARG A 180 17.17 -6.40 -14.48
CA ARG A 180 16.16 -7.43 -14.79
C ARG A 180 16.69 -8.85 -14.70
N ARG A 181 17.96 -9.04 -15.06
CA ARG A 181 18.64 -10.34 -15.04
C ARG A 181 19.26 -10.69 -13.68
N CYS A 182 19.40 -9.72 -12.77
CA CYS A 182 19.82 -9.98 -11.41
C CYS A 182 18.84 -10.94 -10.71
N THR A 183 19.38 -11.76 -9.82
CA THR A 183 18.56 -12.61 -8.95
C THR A 183 17.68 -11.73 -8.05
N LEU A 184 16.51 -12.25 -7.70
CA LEU A 184 15.59 -11.57 -6.82
C LEU A 184 16.19 -11.39 -5.42
N ALA A 185 16.93 -12.39 -4.92
CA ALA A 185 17.60 -12.32 -3.64
C ALA A 185 18.62 -11.16 -3.58
N ASP A 186 19.47 -11.00 -4.60
CA ASP A 186 20.48 -9.93 -4.62
C ASP A 186 19.83 -8.55 -4.69
N HIS A 187 18.86 -8.39 -5.58
CA HIS A 187 18.14 -7.12 -5.72
C HIS A 187 17.36 -6.78 -4.45
N ALA A 188 16.70 -7.76 -3.84
CA ALA A 188 15.96 -7.56 -2.60
C ALA A 188 16.86 -7.20 -1.42
N THR A 189 17.98 -7.90 -1.27
CA THR A 189 19.00 -7.57 -0.25
C THR A 189 19.45 -6.13 -0.41
N ALA A 190 19.88 -5.74 -1.61
CA ALA A 190 20.36 -4.38 -1.87
C ALA A 190 19.29 -3.32 -1.56
N LYS A 191 18.06 -3.50 -2.05
CA LYS A 191 16.98 -2.52 -1.90
C LYS A 191 16.46 -2.40 -0.47
N LEU A 192 16.26 -3.52 0.23
CA LEU A 192 15.78 -3.52 1.60
C LEU A 192 16.82 -2.88 2.54
N THR A 193 18.10 -3.21 2.38
CA THR A 193 19.20 -2.60 3.14
C THR A 193 19.30 -1.09 2.87
N GLU A 194 19.20 -0.64 1.61
CA GLU A 194 19.20 0.79 1.24
C GLU A 194 18.08 1.56 1.96
N TRP A 195 16.85 1.02 1.91
CA TRP A 195 15.68 1.67 2.50
C TRP A 195 15.68 1.64 4.02
N GLU A 196 16.10 0.53 4.63
CA GLU A 196 16.27 0.41 6.07
C GLU A 196 17.28 1.43 6.60
N ARG A 197 18.48 1.52 5.99
CA ARG A 197 19.50 2.51 6.35
C ARG A 197 18.96 3.93 6.24
N THR A 198 18.26 4.24 5.15
CA THR A 198 17.66 5.57 4.93
C THR A 198 16.57 5.88 5.95
N LEU A 199 15.73 4.89 6.28
CA LEU A 199 14.66 5.00 7.25
C LEU A 199 15.22 5.29 8.64
N LEU A 200 16.18 4.48 9.11
CA LEU A 200 16.78 4.61 10.43
C LEU A 200 17.54 5.94 10.57
N LYS A 201 18.31 6.34 9.56
CA LYS A 201 19.01 7.63 9.54
C LYS A 201 18.05 8.81 9.76
N LYS A 202 16.91 8.82 9.05
CA LYS A 202 15.90 9.89 9.18
C LYS A 202 15.10 9.75 10.49
N ALA A 203 14.81 8.53 10.93
CA ALA A 203 14.03 8.25 12.14
C ALA A 203 14.71 8.74 13.43
N ARG A 204 16.06 8.80 13.48
CA ARG A 204 16.82 9.38 14.60
C ARG A 204 16.40 10.83 14.91
N LYS A 205 15.98 11.58 13.88
CA LYS A 205 15.51 12.97 14.02
C LYS A 205 13.98 13.11 14.06
N LEU A 206 13.22 12.01 14.15
CA LEU A 206 11.75 11.99 13.97
C LEU A 206 11.01 13.10 14.73
N ARG A 207 11.34 13.31 16.01
CA ARG A 207 10.65 14.31 16.85
C ARG A 207 10.92 15.76 16.43
N LYS A 208 12.01 16.00 15.69
CA LYS A 208 12.40 17.32 15.15
C LYS A 208 11.91 17.54 13.72
N LEU A 209 11.34 16.51 13.07
CA LEU A 209 10.82 16.64 11.71
C LEU A 209 9.51 17.42 11.71
N ASP A 210 9.32 18.26 10.70
CA ASP A 210 8.02 18.85 10.35
C ASP A 210 7.04 17.79 9.80
N VAL A 211 5.77 18.17 9.65
CA VAL A 211 4.68 17.28 9.19
C VAL A 211 5.00 16.64 7.83
N GLY A 212 5.51 17.43 6.87
CA GLY A 212 5.85 16.95 5.53
C GLY A 212 6.97 15.91 5.53
N LYS A 213 8.04 16.15 6.29
CA LYS A 213 9.16 15.21 6.46
C LYS A 213 8.73 13.96 7.22
N ARG A 214 7.85 14.06 8.22
CA ARG A 214 7.24 12.89 8.89
C ARG A 214 6.41 12.06 7.92
N HIS A 215 5.62 12.71 7.05
CA HIS A 215 4.86 12.01 6.02
C HIS A 215 5.79 11.26 5.05
N LYS A 216 6.88 11.89 4.57
CA LYS A 216 7.89 11.21 3.74
C LYS A 216 8.50 10.00 4.44
N LEU A 217 8.82 10.11 5.73
CA LEU A 217 9.32 8.98 6.54
C LEU A 217 8.28 7.85 6.65
N ARG A 218 7.01 8.19 6.88
CA ARG A 218 5.90 7.22 6.92
C ARG A 218 5.76 6.47 5.61
N LEU A 219 5.88 7.17 4.48
CA LEU A 219 5.86 6.54 3.15
C LEU A 219 7.02 5.56 2.97
N LEU A 220 8.23 5.93 3.42
CA LEU A 220 9.38 5.02 3.38
C LEU A 220 9.17 3.79 4.28
N ASN A 221 8.64 3.99 5.49
CA ASN A 221 8.28 2.89 6.39
C ASN A 221 7.28 1.94 5.74
N LYS A 222 6.20 2.48 5.16
CA LYS A 222 5.20 1.68 4.41
C LYS A 222 5.86 0.88 3.30
N ARG A 223 6.70 1.52 2.48
CA ARG A 223 7.41 0.83 1.38
C ARG A 223 8.23 -0.34 1.89
N LEU A 224 8.97 -0.17 2.99
CA LEU A 224 9.76 -1.23 3.58
C LEU A 224 8.86 -2.37 4.09
N THR A 225 7.82 -2.06 4.88
CA THR A 225 6.85 -3.05 5.37
C THR A 225 6.26 -3.88 4.23
N TYR A 226 5.66 -3.22 3.24
CA TYR A 226 4.95 -3.91 2.15
C TYR A 226 5.90 -4.65 1.20
N SER A 227 7.16 -4.25 1.10
CA SER A 227 8.15 -5.00 0.32
C SER A 227 8.55 -6.28 1.03
N ILE A 228 8.81 -6.22 2.34
CA ILE A 228 9.09 -7.42 3.13
C ILE A 228 7.91 -8.40 3.09
N GLU A 229 6.67 -7.90 3.22
CA GLU A 229 5.46 -8.73 3.11
C GLU A 229 5.27 -9.33 1.71
N SER A 230 5.61 -8.59 0.64
CA SER A 230 5.51 -9.12 -0.74
C SER A 230 6.59 -10.14 -1.08
N LEU A 231 7.64 -10.23 -0.27
CA LEU A 231 8.78 -11.13 -0.44
C LEU A 231 8.79 -12.23 0.63
N GLU A 232 7.68 -12.44 1.35
CA GLU A 232 7.59 -13.42 2.44
C GLU A 232 8.06 -14.82 2.02
N ASP A 233 7.75 -15.21 0.78
CA ASP A 233 8.15 -16.48 0.17
C ASP A 233 9.69 -16.71 0.07
N LEU A 234 10.52 -15.66 0.22
CA LEU A 234 11.98 -15.72 0.07
C LEU A 234 12.77 -15.90 1.36
N PHE A 235 12.15 -15.67 2.51
CA PHE A 235 12.87 -15.72 3.77
C PHE A 235 13.09 -17.18 4.18
N ALA A 236 14.36 -17.54 4.41
CA ALA A 236 14.70 -18.86 4.95
C ALA A 236 14.07 -19.06 6.34
N ASP A 237 13.75 -20.30 6.71
CA ASP A 237 13.04 -20.61 7.96
C ASP A 237 13.74 -20.04 9.20
N GLU A 238 15.07 -20.12 9.24
CA GLU A 238 15.92 -19.56 10.30
C GLU A 238 15.80 -18.03 10.43
N SER A 239 15.51 -17.36 9.32
CA SER A 239 15.38 -15.90 9.22
C SER A 239 13.95 -15.40 9.45
N LEU A 240 12.94 -16.27 9.48
CA LEU A 240 11.54 -15.90 9.70
C LEU A 240 11.34 -15.20 11.05
N THR A 241 12.00 -15.65 12.12
CA THR A 241 11.88 -15.02 13.44
C THR A 241 12.42 -13.59 13.43
N LYS A 242 13.55 -13.37 12.75
CA LYS A 242 14.15 -12.04 12.57
C LYS A 242 13.24 -11.14 11.74
N GLN A 243 12.75 -11.63 10.60
CA GLN A 243 11.83 -10.93 9.71
C GLN A 243 10.55 -10.51 10.45
N LYS A 244 9.92 -11.43 11.20
CA LYS A 244 8.72 -11.15 12.02
C LYS A 244 9.00 -10.06 13.06
N SER A 245 10.18 -10.06 13.69
CA SER A 245 10.59 -9.02 14.65
C SER A 245 10.73 -7.65 13.98
N ILE A 246 11.34 -7.59 12.79
CA ILE A 246 11.47 -6.36 11.99
C ILE A 246 10.09 -5.84 11.60
N LEU A 247 9.24 -6.68 10.99
CA LEU A 247 7.86 -6.34 10.62
C LEU A 247 7.06 -5.84 11.82
N LYS A 248 7.21 -6.45 13.00
CA LYS A 248 6.56 -6.00 14.24
C LYS A 248 6.94 -4.56 14.59
N GLN A 249 8.22 -4.19 14.50
CA GLN A 249 8.62 -2.80 14.77
C GLN A 249 8.14 -1.84 13.69
N LEU A 250 8.25 -2.23 12.41
CA LEU A 250 7.79 -1.42 11.28
C LEU A 250 6.29 -1.15 11.35
N ARG A 251 5.47 -2.18 11.62
CA ARG A 251 4.02 -2.06 11.79
C ARG A 251 3.66 -1.21 13.02
N LYS A 252 4.40 -1.30 14.12
CA LYS A 252 4.20 -0.44 15.30
C LYS A 252 4.48 1.03 15.01
N ALA A 253 5.58 1.33 14.32
CA ALA A 253 5.89 2.69 13.87
C ALA A 253 4.86 3.19 12.85
N GLN A 254 4.49 2.34 11.89
CA GLN A 254 3.48 2.61 10.87
C GLN A 254 2.14 2.99 11.49
N LYS A 255 1.66 2.22 12.48
CA LYS A 255 0.41 2.49 13.19
C LYS A 255 0.44 3.87 13.86
N SER A 256 1.55 4.19 14.55
CA SER A 256 1.68 5.47 15.26
C SER A 256 1.76 6.67 14.29
N LEU A 257 2.52 6.54 13.20
CA LEU A 257 2.61 7.58 12.15
C LEU A 257 1.35 7.67 11.30
N GLY A 258 0.63 6.55 11.14
CA GLY A 258 -0.69 6.47 10.52
C GLY A 258 -1.70 7.26 11.32
N GLN A 259 -1.82 6.98 12.62
CA GLN A 259 -2.70 7.73 13.53
C GLN A 259 -2.43 9.24 13.48
N LEU A 260 -1.18 9.69 13.48
CA LEU A 260 -0.87 11.13 13.31
C LEU A 260 -1.40 11.72 11.99
N ASN A 261 -1.32 10.96 10.91
CA ASN A 261 -1.82 11.38 9.60
C ASN A 261 -3.35 11.38 9.57
N ASP A 262 -3.97 10.38 10.19
CA ASP A 262 -5.42 10.19 10.22
C ASP A 262 -6.06 11.24 11.13
N ASP A 263 -5.45 11.54 12.28
CA ASP A 263 -5.82 12.64 13.16
C ASP A 263 -5.78 13.99 12.39
N ALA A 264 -4.71 14.27 11.63
CA ALA A 264 -4.64 15.50 10.82
C ALA A 264 -5.69 15.56 9.69
N ARG A 265 -6.02 14.40 9.08
CA ARG A 265 -7.07 14.30 8.06
C ARG A 265 -8.46 14.50 8.65
N GLY A 266 -8.75 13.88 9.79
CA GLY A 266 -10.00 14.05 10.52
C GLY A 266 -10.24 15.52 10.89
N GLN A 267 -9.20 16.22 11.37
CA GLN A 267 -9.29 17.65 11.66
C GLN A 267 -9.69 18.48 10.43
N THR A 268 -9.15 18.14 9.25
CA THR A 268 -9.45 18.83 8.00
C THR A 268 -10.89 18.53 7.55
N LEU A 269 -11.33 17.28 7.65
CA LEU A 269 -12.70 16.87 7.33
C LEU A 269 -13.72 17.57 8.23
N ALA A 270 -13.44 17.62 9.53
CA ALA A 270 -14.25 18.35 10.50
C ALA A 270 -14.41 19.82 10.15
N ALA A 271 -13.30 20.51 9.85
CA ALA A 271 -13.36 21.91 9.45
C ALA A 271 -14.20 22.13 8.18
N SER A 272 -14.19 21.18 7.23
CA SER A 272 -14.98 21.28 6.00
C SER A 272 -16.46 20.90 6.14
N LEU A 273 -16.83 20.15 7.18
CA LEU A 273 -18.19 19.66 7.39
C LEU A 273 -18.95 20.47 8.45
N ASN A 274 -18.24 21.09 9.41
CA ASN A 274 -18.82 21.79 10.56
C ASN A 274 -18.74 23.32 10.44
N GLU A 275 -19.03 23.94 9.30
CA GLU A 275 -19.21 25.42 9.24
C GLU A 275 -20.31 25.94 10.22
N ALA A 276 -21.06 25.06 10.90
CA ALA A 276 -22.17 25.40 11.79
C ALA A 276 -22.19 24.77 13.21
N VAL A 277 -21.14 24.10 13.72
CA VAL A 277 -21.14 23.58 15.12
C VAL A 277 -19.83 23.91 15.85
N PRO A 278 -19.83 24.92 16.75
CA PRO A 278 -18.63 25.35 17.50
C PRO A 278 -18.24 24.46 18.69
N GLU A 279 -19.12 23.58 19.18
CA GLU A 279 -18.94 22.96 20.51
C GLU A 279 -18.42 21.51 20.51
N ALA A 280 -18.48 20.81 19.38
CA ALA A 280 -17.75 19.56 19.23
C ALA A 280 -16.27 19.89 19.02
N GLY A 281 -15.52 20.14 20.09
CA GLY A 281 -14.07 20.28 20.03
C GLY A 281 -13.43 18.98 19.54
N ILE A 282 -13.39 18.75 18.22
CA ILE A 282 -13.05 17.42 17.70
C ILE A 282 -11.58 17.13 17.99
N ARG A 283 -11.38 16.14 18.87
CA ARG A 283 -10.14 15.84 19.59
C ARG A 283 -9.12 15.06 18.75
N PHE A 284 -9.19 15.20 17.42
CA PHE A 284 -8.37 14.41 16.51
C PHE A 284 -6.88 14.53 16.86
N LEU A 285 -6.35 15.74 16.99
CA LEU A 285 -4.95 15.96 17.35
C LEU A 285 -4.77 16.99 18.48
N ASN A 286 -4.38 16.52 19.66
CA ASN A 286 -3.83 17.38 20.71
C ASN A 286 -2.32 17.14 20.92
N ARG A 287 -1.62 18.15 21.45
CA ARG A 287 -0.16 18.11 21.68
C ARG A 287 0.29 16.90 22.50
N LYS A 288 -0.49 16.47 23.50
CA LYS A 288 -0.18 15.31 24.37
C LYS A 288 -0.20 14.01 23.56
N ARG A 289 -1.23 13.82 22.74
CA ARG A 289 -1.39 12.66 21.86
C ARG A 289 -0.30 12.63 20.78
N GLU A 290 -0.04 13.75 20.13
CA GLU A 290 1.03 13.85 19.12
C GLU A 290 2.38 13.40 19.72
N LYS A 291 2.73 13.94 20.89
CA LYS A 291 3.95 13.58 21.62
C LYS A 291 3.99 12.09 21.97
N LYS A 292 2.86 11.49 22.37
CA LYS A 292 2.75 10.04 22.67
C LYS A 292 2.98 9.18 21.43
N LEU A 293 2.36 9.52 20.30
CA LEU A 293 2.50 8.79 19.04
C LEU A 293 3.93 8.88 18.50
N LEU A 294 4.52 10.07 18.51
CA LEU A 294 5.93 10.27 18.12
C LEU A 294 6.88 9.50 19.04
N ARG A 295 6.66 9.51 20.36
CA ARG A 295 7.45 8.71 21.32
C ARG A 295 7.37 7.22 21.02
N THR A 296 6.18 6.72 20.68
CA THR A 296 5.94 5.31 20.34
C THR A 296 6.65 4.91 19.05
N ALA A 297 6.52 5.71 18.00
CA ALA A 297 7.24 5.51 16.74
C ALA A 297 8.77 5.55 16.94
N SER A 298 9.30 6.55 17.67
CA SER A 298 10.74 6.62 17.98
C SER A 298 11.22 5.40 18.76
N ARG A 299 10.42 4.84 19.67
CA ARG A 299 10.79 3.63 20.41
C ARG A 299 10.82 2.41 19.50
N ALA A 300 9.86 2.27 18.58
CA ALA A 300 9.85 1.20 17.60
C ALA A 300 11.09 1.27 16.67
N TYR A 301 11.43 2.46 16.16
CA TYR A 301 12.64 2.64 15.35
C TYR A 301 13.93 2.35 16.11
N ARG A 302 14.04 2.75 17.38
CA ARG A 302 15.22 2.38 18.21
C ARG A 302 15.35 0.88 18.43
N LYS A 303 14.23 0.16 18.54
CA LYS A 303 14.25 -1.31 18.63
C LYS A 303 14.67 -1.94 17.30
N LEU A 304 14.22 -1.36 16.19
CA LEU A 304 14.63 -1.78 14.85
C LEU A 304 16.14 -1.53 14.61
N ASP A 305 16.67 -0.36 14.97
CA ASP A 305 18.10 -0.01 14.84
C ASP A 305 19.03 -0.94 15.65
N LYS A 306 18.50 -1.55 16.73
CA LYS A 306 19.21 -2.55 17.53
C LYS A 306 19.14 -3.97 16.93
N ALA A 307 18.21 -4.23 16.03
CA ALA A 307 18.15 -5.50 15.33
C ALA A 307 19.29 -5.57 14.29
N LYS A 308 19.82 -6.77 14.03
CA LYS A 308 20.82 -6.94 12.97
C LYS A 308 20.18 -6.54 11.62
N PRO A 309 20.87 -5.75 10.77
CA PRO A 309 20.34 -5.33 9.47
C PRO A 309 20.08 -6.54 8.56
N PHE A 310 19.29 -6.34 7.49
CA PHE A 310 19.13 -7.34 6.43
C PHE A 310 20.49 -7.70 5.80
N ARG A 311 20.72 -9.00 5.62
CA ARG A 311 21.88 -9.62 4.97
C ARG A 311 21.39 -10.52 3.83
N SER A 312 22.23 -10.81 2.84
CA SER A 312 21.84 -11.71 1.73
C SER A 312 21.48 -13.11 2.23
N ALA A 313 22.18 -13.61 3.24
CA ALA A 313 21.90 -14.87 3.92
C ALA A 313 20.50 -14.94 4.57
N ASP A 314 19.80 -13.81 4.74
CA ASP A 314 18.41 -13.82 5.24
C ASP A 314 17.39 -14.19 4.13
N LEU A 315 17.77 -14.06 2.85
CA LEU A 315 16.91 -14.19 1.66
C LEU A 315 17.31 -15.32 0.72
N ALA A 316 18.44 -15.98 0.98
CA ALA A 316 18.91 -17.14 0.28
C ALA A 316 19.42 -18.13 1.32
N PRO A 317 18.87 -19.36 1.43
CA PRO A 317 19.60 -20.43 2.10
C PRO A 317 20.92 -20.60 1.34
N ASN A 318 22.03 -20.82 2.06
CA ASN A 318 23.31 -21.11 1.42
C ASN A 318 23.08 -22.19 0.36
N ALA A 319 23.51 -21.93 -0.88
CA ALA A 319 23.63 -23.00 -1.85
C ALA A 319 24.46 -24.10 -1.19
N GLU A 320 23.95 -25.34 -1.17
CA GLU A 320 24.76 -26.48 -0.82
C GLU A 320 26.04 -26.43 -1.67
N PRO A 321 27.21 -26.73 -1.10
CA PRO A 321 28.42 -26.82 -1.90
C PRO A 321 28.17 -27.88 -2.98
N GLU A 322 28.37 -27.52 -4.25
CA GLU A 322 28.48 -28.52 -5.31
C GLU A 322 29.69 -29.41 -4.97
N ASP A 323 29.42 -30.69 -4.68
CA ASP A 323 30.43 -31.73 -4.43
C ASP A 323 31.35 -31.96 -5.63
#